data_AF-A0A966C8B4-F1
#
_entry.id   AF-A0A966C8B4-F1
#
_cell.length_a   1.000
_cell.length_b   1.000
_cell.length_c   1.000
_cell.angle_alpha   90.00
_cell.angle_beta   90.00
_cell.angle_gamma   90.00
#
_symmetry.space_group_name_H-M   'P 1'
#
loop_
_entity.id
_entity.type
_entity.pdbx_description
1 polymer ?
#
loop_
_entity_poly.entity_id
_entity_poly.type
_entity_poly.pdbx_seq_one_letter_code
_entity_poly.pdbx_strand_id
1 'polypeptide(L)'
;DSILVSNQVKWTLANRLFVKKGEEGGREVASFEISQAYSFSDPLTFARPPFSANRRGLLNLWLRTSPVAGTSVDARADFDPASHRLTNTQLSGGAAIKGASLYTTWFASFDPVSSLNRASQIRTTLNLAPTSRPWRFENSLAYDLHSHTLLEQKYAFRWRGSCWSAAAEVRDYRIAPYTTRDYKITIDLTGIGNLLEIQGGLDGR
;
A
#
# COMPACT_ATOMS: atom_id res chain seq x y z
N ASP A 1 14.22 -16.54 -26.35
CA ASP A 1 15.01 -16.38 -25.12
C ASP A 1 16.20 -15.46 -25.33
N SER A 2 16.09 -14.21 -24.90
CA SER A 2 17.21 -13.28 -24.84
C SER A 2 17.55 -13.01 -23.38
N ILE A 3 18.76 -13.39 -22.98
CA ILE A 3 19.33 -12.99 -21.69
C ILE A 3 19.69 -11.50 -21.84
N LEU A 4 18.98 -10.63 -21.14
CA LEU A 4 19.33 -9.22 -21.02
C LEU A 4 20.64 -9.11 -20.24
N VAL A 5 21.76 -8.98 -20.97
CA VAL A 5 23.05 -8.63 -20.36
C VAL A 5 22.92 -7.22 -19.80
N SER A 6 22.84 -7.11 -18.48
CA SER A 6 22.70 -5.84 -17.78
C SER A 6 24.08 -5.32 -17.35
N ASN A 7 24.60 -4.33 -18.08
CA ASN A 7 25.86 -3.66 -17.75
C ASN A 7 25.57 -2.39 -16.93
N GLN A 8 25.31 -2.54 -15.63
CA GLN A 8 24.91 -1.44 -14.76
C GLN A 8 25.55 -1.52 -13.37
N VAL A 9 25.70 -0.36 -12.73
CA VAL A 9 26.04 -0.22 -11.31
C VAL A 9 24.90 0.46 -10.58
N LYS A 10 24.50 -0.06 -9.42
CA LYS A 10 23.58 0.63 -8.51
C LYS A 10 24.33 0.98 -7.24
N TRP A 11 24.29 2.26 -6.86
CA TRP A 11 24.80 2.70 -5.57
C TRP A 11 23.61 2.99 -4.64
N THR A 12 23.85 2.76 -3.34
CA THR A 12 22.90 3.06 -2.27
C THR A 12 23.68 3.69 -1.11
N LEU A 13 23.21 4.82 -0.62
CA LEU A 13 23.62 5.43 0.64
C LEU A 13 22.50 5.25 1.65
N ALA A 14 22.77 4.55 2.75
CA ALA A 14 21.78 4.26 3.79
C ALA A 14 22.25 4.80 5.15
N ASN A 15 21.37 5.55 5.82
CA ASN A 15 21.54 5.98 7.21
C ASN A 15 20.49 5.27 8.05
N ARG A 16 20.90 4.65 9.16
CA ARG A 16 20.01 3.90 10.05
C ARG A 16 20.18 4.38 11.48
N LEU A 17 19.06 4.61 12.15
CA LEU A 17 19.00 5.02 13.55
C LEU A 17 18.52 3.85 14.39
N PHE A 18 19.34 3.45 15.36
CA PHE A 18 19.03 2.42 16.33
C PHE A 18 18.85 3.03 17.72
N VAL A 19 17.81 2.62 18.42
CA VAL A 19 17.55 2.99 19.81
C VAL A 19 17.64 1.72 20.67
N LYS A 20 18.31 1.85 21.82
CA LYS A 20 18.41 0.80 22.82
C LYS A 20 17.66 1.22 24.08
N LYS A 21 16.94 0.29 24.71
CA LYS A 21 16.28 0.51 26.00
C LYS A 21 16.79 -0.51 27.02
N GLY A 22 17.53 -0.04 28.02
CA GLY A 22 18.09 -0.91 29.07
C GLY A 22 19.02 -1.97 28.52
N GLU A 23 18.82 -3.22 28.93
CA GLU A 23 19.62 -4.38 28.51
C GLU A 23 19.14 -5.02 27.20
N GLU A 24 18.02 -4.57 26.63
CA GLU A 24 17.49 -5.10 25.36
C GLU A 24 18.46 -4.84 24.19
N GLY A 25 18.34 -5.64 23.11
CA GLY A 25 19.06 -5.38 21.86
C GLY A 25 18.65 -4.04 21.23
N GLY A 26 19.56 -3.43 20.46
CA GLY A 26 19.24 -2.20 19.72
C GLY A 26 18.17 -2.45 18.65
N ARG A 27 17.17 -1.57 18.58
CA ARG A 27 16.08 -1.63 17.60
C ARG A 27 16.23 -0.50 16.59
N GLU A 28 16.14 -0.79 15.30
CA GLU A 28 16.04 0.25 14.27
C GLU A 28 14.71 0.99 14.41
N VAL A 29 14.77 2.31 14.56
CA VAL A 29 13.58 3.18 14.65
C VAL A 29 13.43 4.07 13.43
N ALA A 30 14.49 4.28 12.65
CA ALA A 30 14.40 4.98 11.39
C ALA A 30 15.51 4.54 10.42
N SER A 31 15.21 4.59 9.13
CA SER A 31 16.18 4.45 8.05
C SER A 31 15.87 5.43 6.94
N PHE A 32 16.91 5.99 6.35
CA PHE A 32 16.84 6.82 5.17
C PHE A 32 17.83 6.32 4.13
N GLU A 33 17.32 5.96 2.95
CA GLU A 33 18.10 5.43 1.85
C GLU A 33 17.97 6.33 0.61
N ILE A 34 19.10 6.59 -0.04
CA ILE A 34 19.17 7.22 -1.35
C ILE A 34 19.81 6.19 -2.28
N SER A 35 19.19 5.91 -3.43
CA SER A 35 19.80 5.00 -4.40
C SER A 35 19.56 5.43 -5.85
N GLN A 36 20.51 5.10 -6.72
CA GLN A 36 20.38 5.34 -8.15
C GLN A 36 21.18 4.29 -8.93
N ALA A 37 20.60 3.81 -10.02
CA ALA A 37 21.29 2.96 -10.99
C ALA A 37 21.94 3.81 -12.09
N TYR A 38 23.05 3.34 -12.62
CA TYR A 38 23.73 3.88 -13.79
C TYR A 38 24.07 2.73 -14.74
N SER A 39 23.68 2.85 -16.01
CA SER A 39 24.03 1.88 -17.04
C SER A 39 25.25 2.33 -17.84
N PHE A 40 26.15 1.39 -18.11
CA PHE A 40 27.34 1.59 -18.93
C PHE A 40 27.08 1.36 -20.42
N SER A 41 25.98 0.66 -20.78
CA SER A 41 25.56 0.42 -22.16
C SER A 41 24.39 1.33 -22.55
N ASP A 42 23.16 0.85 -22.37
CA ASP A 42 21.94 1.47 -22.85
C ASP A 42 21.34 2.44 -21.81
N PRO A 43 20.65 3.51 -22.24
CA PRO A 43 19.98 4.42 -21.31
C PRO A 43 18.94 3.72 -20.43
N LEU A 44 18.96 3.99 -19.13
CA LEU A 44 17.92 3.54 -18.18
C LEU A 44 16.71 4.47 -18.18
N THR A 45 16.91 5.72 -18.58
CA THR A 45 15.84 6.70 -18.79
C THR A 45 15.79 7.01 -20.29
N PHE A 46 14.71 6.60 -20.95
CA PHE A 46 14.55 6.79 -22.40
C PHE A 46 14.32 8.26 -22.77
N ALA A 47 14.73 8.64 -23.98
CA ALA A 47 14.52 9.97 -24.52
C ALA A 47 13.02 10.29 -24.64
N ARG A 48 12.64 11.49 -24.20
CA ARG A 48 11.27 12.01 -24.27
C ARG A 48 11.36 13.52 -24.49
N PRO A 49 10.98 14.07 -25.66
CA PRO A 49 11.10 15.51 -25.92
C PRO A 49 10.47 16.35 -24.80
N PRO A 50 11.15 17.41 -24.31
CA PRO A 50 12.42 17.99 -24.78
C PRO A 50 13.70 17.33 -24.23
N PHE A 51 13.59 16.25 -23.46
CA PHE A 51 14.70 15.62 -22.75
C PHE A 51 15.33 14.47 -23.54
N SER A 52 16.66 14.47 -23.62
CA SER A 52 17.44 13.38 -24.19
C SER A 52 17.44 12.14 -23.27
N ALA A 53 17.80 10.98 -23.83
CA ALA A 53 17.98 9.77 -23.04
C ALA A 53 19.10 9.96 -22.00
N ASN A 54 18.98 9.30 -20.86
CA ASN A 54 19.94 9.36 -19.76
C ASN A 54 20.34 7.95 -19.29
N ARG A 55 21.63 7.74 -19.07
CA ARG A 55 22.19 6.49 -18.54
C ARG A 55 21.90 6.26 -17.07
N ARG A 56 21.53 7.32 -16.34
CA ARG A 56 21.03 7.21 -14.97
C ARG A 56 19.59 6.70 -14.98
N GLY A 57 19.28 5.81 -14.05
CA GLY A 57 17.92 5.48 -13.68
C GLY A 57 17.33 6.51 -12.71
N LEU A 58 16.11 6.26 -12.26
CA LEU A 58 15.43 7.09 -11.26
C LEU A 58 16.29 7.22 -10.00
N LEU A 59 16.36 8.43 -9.45
CA LEU A 59 16.89 8.65 -8.11
C LEU A 59 15.78 8.31 -7.11
N ASN A 60 16.00 7.28 -6.30
CA ASN A 60 15.03 6.79 -5.33
C ASN A 60 15.41 7.32 -3.95
N LEU A 61 14.44 7.92 -3.26
CA LEU A 61 14.52 8.30 -1.85
C LEU A 61 13.55 7.41 -1.07
N TRP A 62 14.01 6.82 0.03
CA TRP A 62 13.19 5.99 0.89
C TRP A 62 13.44 6.32 2.35
N LEU A 63 12.41 6.77 3.04
CA LEU A 63 12.40 7.01 4.48
C LEU A 63 11.48 5.98 5.12
N ARG A 64 11.96 5.28 6.14
CA ARG A 64 11.14 4.43 7.01
C ARG A 64 11.35 4.85 8.45
N THR A 65 10.27 4.90 9.22
CA THR A 65 10.34 5.14 10.66
C THR A 65 9.32 4.29 11.39
N SER A 66 9.73 3.78 12.55
CA SER A 66 8.92 3.06 13.51
C SER A 66 9.30 3.61 14.89
N PRO A 67 8.76 4.77 15.27
CA PRO A 67 9.21 5.47 16.48
C PRO A 67 8.84 4.71 17.76
N VAL A 68 7.65 4.09 17.78
CA VAL A 68 7.18 3.23 18.87
C VAL A 68 6.80 1.84 18.35
N ALA A 69 6.62 0.88 19.26
CA ALA A 69 6.12 -0.44 18.89
C ALA A 69 4.69 -0.33 18.34
N GLY A 70 4.40 -1.06 17.27
CA GLY A 70 3.08 -1.04 16.62
C GLY A 70 2.84 0.13 15.66
N THR A 71 3.75 1.10 15.53
CA THR A 71 3.61 2.18 14.55
C THR A 71 4.66 2.07 13.44
N SER A 72 4.28 2.44 12.21
CA SER A 72 5.22 2.60 11.09
C SER A 72 4.80 3.74 10.19
N VAL A 73 5.79 4.42 9.61
CA VAL A 73 5.63 5.35 8.48
C VAL A 73 6.71 5.01 7.45
N ASP A 74 6.34 4.97 6.18
CA ASP A 74 7.22 4.70 5.04
C ASP A 74 6.89 5.72 3.95
N ALA A 75 7.87 6.52 3.56
CA ALA A 75 7.75 7.54 2.53
C ALA A 75 8.77 7.26 1.42
N ARG A 76 8.33 7.32 0.16
CA ARG A 76 9.16 7.08 -1.01
C ARG A 76 8.95 8.19 -2.03
N ALA A 77 10.02 8.54 -2.73
CA ALA A 77 9.97 9.49 -3.83
C ALA A 77 10.97 9.09 -4.90
N ASP A 78 10.54 9.13 -6.15
CA ASP A 78 11.37 8.83 -7.31
C ASP A 78 11.50 10.08 -8.18
N PHE A 79 12.73 10.40 -8.57
CA PHE A 79 13.03 11.54 -9.42
C PHE A 79 13.61 11.11 -10.76
N ASP A 80 13.09 11.71 -11.83
CA ASP A 80 13.62 11.56 -13.17
C ASP A 80 14.98 12.27 -13.30
N PRO A 81 16.03 11.58 -13.77
CA PRO A 81 17.35 12.18 -13.86
C PRO A 81 17.53 13.12 -15.05
N ALA A 82 16.62 13.10 -16.04
CA ALA A 82 16.67 13.98 -17.20
C ALA A 82 15.83 15.24 -17.00
N SER A 83 14.64 15.14 -16.43
CA SER A 83 13.77 16.30 -16.17
C SER A 83 13.89 16.88 -14.75
N HIS A 84 14.55 16.18 -13.83
CA HIS A 84 14.67 16.55 -12.41
C HIS A 84 13.33 16.67 -11.67
N ARG A 85 12.29 15.99 -12.17
CA ARG A 85 10.95 16.02 -11.59
C ARG A 85 10.61 14.72 -10.88
N LEU A 86 9.69 14.81 -9.94
CA LEU A 86 9.06 13.64 -9.34
C LEU A 86 8.36 12.81 -10.43
N THR A 87 8.52 11.50 -10.37
CA THR A 87 7.77 10.54 -11.19
C THR A 87 6.79 9.76 -10.34
N ASN A 88 7.12 9.55 -9.07
CA ASN A 88 6.31 8.77 -8.14
C ASN A 88 6.56 9.25 -6.71
N THR A 89 5.50 9.25 -5.91
CA THR A 89 5.56 9.47 -4.46
C THR A 89 4.64 8.50 -3.77
N GLN A 90 5.10 7.91 -2.67
CA GLN A 90 4.30 7.05 -1.83
C GLN A 90 4.47 7.46 -0.37
N LEU A 91 3.38 7.50 0.37
CA LEU A 91 3.39 7.66 1.82
C LEU A 91 2.47 6.61 2.41
N SER A 92 3.00 5.74 3.25
CA SER A 92 2.21 4.81 4.02
C SER A 92 2.47 5.00 5.51
N GLY A 93 1.43 4.80 6.30
CA GLY A 93 1.46 4.93 7.74
C GLY A 93 0.56 3.89 8.36
N GLY A 94 0.93 3.41 9.53
CA GLY A 94 0.16 2.40 10.24
C GLY A 94 0.35 2.51 11.74
N ALA A 95 -0.71 2.18 12.47
CA ALA A 95 -0.68 2.00 13.91
C ALA A 95 -1.49 0.75 14.27
N ALA A 96 -0.92 -0.11 15.10
CA ALA A 96 -1.55 -1.29 15.65
C ALA A 96 -1.39 -1.28 17.16
N ILE A 97 -2.53 -1.35 17.84
CA ILE A 97 -2.65 -1.50 19.29
C ILE A 97 -3.43 -2.78 19.58
N LYS A 98 -3.50 -3.18 20.86
CA LYS A 98 -4.23 -4.38 21.25
C LYS A 98 -5.71 -4.27 20.86
N GLY A 99 -6.10 -5.03 19.84
CA GLY A 99 -7.47 -5.09 19.35
C GLY A 99 -7.89 -3.96 18.42
N ALA A 100 -6.96 -3.16 17.89
CA ALA A 100 -7.26 -2.23 16.80
C ALA A 100 -6.04 -1.96 15.92
N SER A 101 -6.26 -1.73 14.63
CA SER A 101 -5.22 -1.27 13.72
C SER A 101 -5.77 -0.35 12.66
N LEU A 102 -5.01 0.66 12.27
CA LEU A 102 -5.28 1.55 11.15
C LEU A 102 -4.05 1.57 10.26
N TYR A 103 -4.25 1.37 8.95
CA TYR A 103 -3.22 1.50 7.94
C TYR A 103 -3.72 2.39 6.82
N THR A 104 -2.89 3.31 6.35
CA THR A 104 -3.21 4.21 5.24
C THR A 104 -2.01 4.28 4.32
N THR A 105 -2.26 4.21 3.02
CA THR A 105 -1.26 4.40 1.97
C THR A 105 -1.82 5.38 0.95
N TRP A 106 -1.06 6.41 0.67
CA TRP A 106 -1.25 7.29 -0.47
C TRP A 106 -0.13 7.02 -1.49
N PHE A 107 -0.49 6.99 -2.77
CA PHE A 107 0.46 6.99 -3.85
C PHE A 107 0.03 8.01 -4.92
N ALA A 108 1.01 8.67 -5.53
CA ALA A 108 0.79 9.52 -6.68
C ALA A 108 1.88 9.32 -7.72
N SER A 109 1.50 9.39 -8.98
CA SER A 109 2.39 9.28 -10.13
C SER A 109 2.29 10.52 -11.00
N PHE A 110 3.41 10.93 -11.58
CA PHE A 110 3.52 12.20 -12.30
C PHE A 110 4.15 11.96 -13.66
N ASP A 111 3.71 12.75 -14.63
CA ASP A 111 4.36 12.82 -15.92
C ASP A 111 5.68 13.61 -15.82
N PRO A 112 6.84 13.00 -16.13
CA PRO A 112 8.12 13.69 -16.01
C PRO A 112 8.29 14.86 -16.99
N VAL A 113 7.47 14.97 -18.05
CA VAL A 113 7.53 16.01 -19.07
C VAL A 113 6.55 17.15 -18.79
N SER A 114 5.29 16.85 -18.48
CA SER A 114 4.27 17.87 -18.22
C SER A 114 4.16 18.25 -16.74
N SER A 115 4.74 17.46 -15.83
CA SER A 115 4.57 17.56 -14.37
C SER A 115 3.13 17.37 -13.89
N LEU A 116 2.21 16.99 -14.78
CA LEU A 116 0.82 16.74 -14.42
C LEU A 116 0.71 15.42 -13.67
N ASN A 117 -0.19 15.39 -12.70
CA ASN A 117 -0.53 14.19 -11.96
C ASN A 117 -1.24 13.21 -12.91
N ARG A 118 -0.74 11.98 -13.02
CA ARG A 118 -1.32 10.91 -13.85
C ARG A 118 -2.29 10.03 -13.06
N ALA A 119 -2.01 9.83 -11.77
CA ALA A 119 -2.84 9.04 -10.87
C ALA A 119 -2.51 9.40 -9.43
N SER A 120 -3.52 9.51 -8.58
CA SER A 120 -3.34 9.73 -7.15
C SER A 120 -4.40 8.98 -6.39
N GLN A 121 -4.02 8.03 -5.56
CA GLN A 121 -4.97 7.20 -4.83
C GLN A 121 -4.57 7.08 -3.36
N ILE A 122 -5.58 7.08 -2.51
CA ILE A 122 -5.47 6.75 -1.09
C ILE A 122 -6.18 5.42 -0.81
N ARG A 123 -5.55 4.58 -0.01
CA ARG A 123 -6.10 3.32 0.49
C ARG A 123 -5.99 3.29 2.00
N THR A 124 -7.07 3.01 2.69
CA THR A 124 -7.13 2.96 4.16
C THR A 124 -7.79 1.67 4.61
N THR A 125 -7.25 1.06 5.65
CA THR A 125 -7.80 -0.14 6.29
C THR A 125 -7.88 0.08 7.79
N LEU A 126 -9.06 -0.11 8.36
CA LEU A 126 -9.33 -0.08 9.79
C LEU A 126 -9.77 -1.47 10.23
N ASN A 127 -9.12 -2.02 11.26
CA ASN A 127 -9.54 -3.26 11.90
C ASN A 127 -9.79 -2.99 13.39
N LEU A 128 -10.94 -3.42 13.89
CA LEU A 128 -11.30 -3.41 15.31
C LEU A 128 -11.58 -4.86 15.72
N ALA A 129 -10.83 -5.37 16.68
CA ALA A 129 -10.95 -6.74 17.19
C ALA A 129 -10.64 -6.76 18.69
N PRO A 130 -11.51 -6.19 19.54
CA PRO A 130 -11.24 -6.09 20.97
C PRO A 130 -11.02 -7.48 21.59
N THR A 131 -9.98 -7.64 22.41
CA THR A 131 -9.63 -8.95 22.96
C THR A 131 -10.65 -9.50 23.95
N SER A 132 -11.49 -8.64 24.52
CA SER A 132 -12.53 -9.00 25.50
C SER A 132 -13.91 -9.23 24.88
N ARG A 133 -14.05 -9.05 23.56
CA ARG A 133 -15.34 -9.16 22.86
C ARG A 133 -15.24 -10.17 21.72
N PRO A 134 -16.32 -10.93 21.47
CA PRO A 134 -16.33 -11.95 20.41
C PRO A 134 -16.46 -11.39 19.00
N TRP A 135 -16.45 -10.07 18.80
CA TRP A 135 -16.69 -9.45 17.51
C TRP A 135 -15.43 -8.84 16.90
N ARG A 136 -15.44 -8.73 15.57
CA ARG A 136 -14.44 -8.04 14.78
C ARG A 136 -15.12 -7.21 13.71
N PHE A 137 -14.54 -6.05 13.41
CA PHE A 137 -14.97 -5.18 12.34
C PHE A 137 -13.75 -4.83 11.49
N GLU A 138 -13.90 -4.95 10.17
CA GLU A 138 -12.89 -4.63 9.19
C GLU A 138 -13.51 -3.64 8.21
N ASN A 139 -12.80 -2.56 7.92
CA ASN A 139 -13.16 -1.61 6.89
C ASN A 139 -11.96 -1.40 5.97
N SER A 140 -12.21 -1.41 4.66
CA SER A 140 -11.24 -1.04 3.63
C SER A 140 -11.86 0.04 2.75
N LEU A 141 -11.06 1.04 2.39
CA LEU A 141 -11.45 2.17 1.56
C LEU A 141 -10.35 2.42 0.54
N ALA A 142 -10.72 2.61 -0.72
CA ALA A 142 -9.83 2.98 -1.80
C ALA A 142 -10.46 4.12 -2.60
N TYR A 143 -9.77 5.25 -2.71
CA TYR A 143 -10.30 6.47 -3.33
C TYR A 143 -9.26 7.10 -4.26
N ASP A 144 -9.69 7.46 -5.47
CA ASP A 144 -8.89 8.18 -6.45
C ASP A 144 -9.06 9.68 -6.23
N LEU A 145 -7.99 10.32 -5.76
CA LEU A 145 -7.91 11.75 -5.53
C LEU A 145 -7.79 12.55 -6.83
N HIS A 146 -7.32 11.94 -7.92
CA HIS A 146 -7.19 12.60 -9.22
C HIS A 146 -8.55 12.68 -9.94
N SER A 147 -9.30 11.57 -9.98
CA SER A 147 -10.63 11.53 -10.62
C SER A 147 -11.78 11.86 -9.67
N HIS A 148 -11.50 12.07 -8.38
CA HIS A 148 -12.50 12.28 -7.32
C HIS A 148 -13.52 11.14 -7.19
N THR A 149 -13.10 9.91 -7.50
CA THR A 149 -13.98 8.73 -7.48
C THR A 149 -13.63 7.78 -6.35
N LEU A 150 -14.67 7.22 -5.73
CA LEU A 150 -14.52 6.05 -4.87
C LEU A 150 -14.23 4.84 -5.75
N LEU A 151 -13.15 4.12 -5.47
CA LEU A 151 -12.74 2.94 -6.23
C LEU A 151 -13.22 1.65 -5.57
N GLU A 152 -13.08 1.56 -4.25
CA GLU A 152 -13.54 0.41 -3.49
C GLU A 152 -13.89 0.83 -2.06
N GLN A 153 -14.95 0.24 -1.52
CA GLN A 153 -15.27 0.32 -0.11
C GLN A 153 -15.78 -1.03 0.37
N LYS A 154 -15.25 -1.52 1.48
CA LYS A 154 -15.62 -2.81 2.07
C LYS A 154 -15.82 -2.65 3.56
N TYR A 155 -16.85 -3.32 4.06
CA TYR A 155 -17.16 -3.46 5.48
C TYR A 155 -17.39 -4.93 5.77
N ALA A 156 -16.70 -5.46 6.77
CA ALA A 156 -16.95 -6.82 7.25
C ALA A 156 -17.12 -6.78 8.77
N PHE A 157 -18.18 -7.40 9.25
CA PHE A 157 -18.41 -7.63 10.68
C PHE A 157 -18.43 -9.14 10.92
N ARG A 158 -17.68 -9.59 11.92
CA ARG A 158 -17.60 -11.01 12.29
C ARG A 158 -17.94 -11.15 13.76
N TRP A 159 -18.65 -12.22 14.11
CA TRP A 159 -19.00 -12.59 15.47
C TRP A 159 -18.61 -14.04 15.72
N ARG A 160 -17.91 -14.31 16.82
CA ARG A 160 -17.44 -15.65 17.20
C ARG A 160 -18.20 -16.16 18.43
N GLY A 161 -18.97 -17.22 18.24
CA GLY A 161 -19.51 -18.03 19.34
C GLY A 161 -18.51 -19.10 19.81
N SER A 162 -18.96 -19.96 20.73
CA SER A 162 -18.13 -21.04 21.29
C SER A 162 -17.82 -22.15 20.27
N CYS A 163 -18.79 -22.48 19.40
CA CYS A 163 -18.68 -23.55 18.41
C CYS A 163 -19.10 -23.10 16.99
N TRP A 164 -19.31 -21.80 16.79
CA TRP A 164 -19.76 -21.24 15.52
C TRP A 164 -19.18 -19.83 15.31
N SER A 165 -19.19 -19.35 14.07
CA SER A 165 -18.94 -17.96 13.73
C SER A 165 -19.94 -17.48 12.68
N ALA A 166 -20.31 -16.21 12.74
CA ALA A 166 -21.08 -15.55 11.71
C ALA A 166 -20.30 -14.35 11.18
N ALA A 167 -20.41 -14.08 9.89
CA ALA A 167 -19.87 -12.87 9.30
C ALA A 167 -20.85 -12.26 8.30
N ALA A 168 -20.88 -10.93 8.26
CA ALA A 168 -21.58 -10.16 7.26
C ALA A 168 -20.58 -9.21 6.61
N GLU A 169 -20.53 -9.21 5.28
CA GLU A 169 -19.68 -8.37 4.48
C GLU A 169 -20.53 -7.60 3.46
N VAL A 170 -20.20 -6.34 3.26
CA VAL A 170 -20.71 -5.50 2.18
C VAL A 170 -19.52 -4.90 1.45
N ARG A 171 -19.51 -5.00 0.13
CA ARG A 171 -18.46 -4.43 -0.71
C ARG A 171 -19.09 -3.64 -1.86
N ASP A 172 -18.49 -2.50 -2.15
CA ASP A 172 -18.82 -1.61 -3.25
C ASP A 172 -17.52 -1.41 -4.04
N TYR A 173 -17.43 -2.00 -5.22
CA TYR A 173 -16.27 -1.97 -6.10
C TYR A 173 -16.63 -1.25 -7.40
N ARG A 174 -15.89 -0.20 -7.76
CA ARG A 174 -16.27 0.75 -8.82
C ARG A 174 -15.20 0.92 -9.91
N ILE A 175 -14.25 0.00 -10.00
CA ILE A 175 -13.18 0.07 -11.00
C ILE A 175 -13.66 -0.55 -12.31
N ALA A 176 -13.72 0.27 -13.37
CA ALA A 176 -14.11 -0.18 -14.70
C ALA A 176 -13.21 -1.33 -15.22
N PRO A 177 -13.77 -2.27 -16.01
CA PRO A 177 -15.15 -2.32 -16.49
C PRO A 177 -16.14 -2.98 -15.52
N TYR A 178 -15.67 -3.49 -14.37
CA TYR A 178 -16.47 -4.28 -13.44
C TYR A 178 -16.87 -3.43 -12.25
N THR A 179 -18.10 -2.91 -12.25
CA THR A 179 -18.68 -2.23 -11.09
C THR A 179 -19.68 -3.15 -10.42
N THR A 180 -19.47 -3.46 -9.15
CA THR A 180 -20.33 -4.37 -8.39
C THR A 180 -20.51 -3.87 -6.97
N ARG A 181 -21.76 -3.85 -6.51
CA ARG A 181 -22.07 -3.75 -5.08
C ARG A 181 -22.67 -5.05 -4.60
N ASP A 182 -21.98 -5.74 -3.70
CA ASP A 182 -22.34 -7.07 -3.24
C ASP A 182 -22.36 -7.18 -1.71
N TYR A 183 -23.13 -8.14 -1.21
CA TYR A 183 -23.09 -8.55 0.19
C TYR A 183 -22.84 -10.04 0.30
N LYS A 184 -22.25 -10.45 1.41
CA LYS A 184 -22.00 -11.85 1.76
C LYS A 184 -22.24 -12.08 3.25
N ILE A 185 -23.10 -13.03 3.58
CA ILE A 185 -23.36 -13.49 4.94
C ILE A 185 -22.92 -14.94 5.02
N THR A 186 -22.14 -15.28 6.04
CA THR A 186 -21.63 -16.63 6.27
C THR A 186 -21.87 -17.06 7.70
N ILE A 187 -22.19 -18.35 7.90
CA ILE A 187 -22.23 -19.00 9.20
C ILE A 187 -21.39 -20.26 9.10
N ASP A 188 -20.38 -20.37 9.95
CA ASP A 188 -19.49 -21.53 10.03
C ASP A 188 -19.67 -22.23 11.38
N LEU A 189 -19.57 -23.57 11.35
CA LEU A 189 -19.49 -24.40 12.55
C LEU A 189 -18.06 -24.89 12.74
N THR A 190 -17.53 -24.72 13.96
CA THR A 190 -16.16 -25.11 14.29
C THR A 190 -15.98 -26.62 14.11
N GLY A 191 -15.03 -27.04 13.27
CA GLY A 191 -14.76 -28.45 12.98
C GLY A 191 -15.66 -29.09 11.91
N ILE A 192 -16.67 -28.39 11.41
CA ILE A 192 -17.56 -28.88 10.33
C ILE A 192 -17.36 -28.05 9.04
N GLY A 193 -17.14 -26.74 9.15
CA GLY A 193 -16.95 -25.84 8.02
C GLY A 193 -18.16 -24.90 7.81
N ASN A 194 -18.29 -24.39 6.58
CA ASN A 194 -19.34 -23.44 6.20
C ASN A 194 -20.70 -24.15 6.16
N LEU A 195 -21.61 -23.70 7.02
CA LEU A 195 -22.98 -24.22 7.10
C LEU A 195 -23.91 -23.47 6.15
N LEU A 196 -23.73 -22.16 6.04
CA LEU A 196 -24.60 -21.27 5.27
C LEU A 196 -23.79 -20.13 4.68
N GLU A 197 -23.90 -19.97 3.37
CA GLU A 197 -23.40 -18.81 2.64
C GLU A 197 -24.54 -18.19 1.82
N ILE A 198 -24.81 -16.92 2.06
CA ILE A 198 -25.77 -16.11 1.29
C ILE A 198 -24.98 -14.97 0.68
N GLN A 199 -25.03 -14.83 -0.65
CA GLN A 199 -24.40 -13.72 -1.36
C GLN A 199 -25.33 -13.17 -2.44
N GLY A 200 -25.23 -11.88 -2.72
CA GLY A 200 -26.05 -11.24 -3.75
C GLY A 200 -25.59 -9.83 -4.09
N GLY A 201 -26.10 -9.31 -5.20
CA GLY A 201 -25.93 -7.92 -5.60
C GLY A 201 -26.90 -6.99 -4.83
N LEU A 202 -26.44 -5.79 -4.49
CA LEU A 202 -27.25 -4.70 -3.95
C LEU A 202 -27.73 -3.74 -5.03
N ASP A 203 -27.12 -3.79 -6.21
CA ASP A 203 -27.54 -3.05 -7.39
C ASP A 203 -28.63 -3.88 -8.09
N GLY A 204 -29.89 -3.64 -7.74
CA GLY A 204 -31.03 -4.36 -8.29
C GLY A 204 -31.06 -4.33 -9.82
N ARG A 205 -30.58 -5.40 -10.45
CA ARG A 205 -30.87 -5.83 -11.82
C ARG A 205 -31.14 -7.33 -11.80
#